data_AF-A0A0Q8RNY6-F1
#
_entry.id   AF-A0A0Q8RNY6-F1
#
_cell.length_a   1.000
_cell.length_b   1.000
_cell.length_c   1.000
_cell.angle_alpha   90.00
_cell.angle_beta   90.00
_cell.angle_gamma   90.00
#
_symmetry.space_group_name_H-M   'P 1'
#
loop_
_entity.id
_entity.type
_entity.pdbx_description
1 polymer ?
#
loop_
_entity_poly.entity_id
_entity_poly.type
_entity_poly.pdbx_seq_one_letter_code
_entity_poly.pdbx_strand_id
1 'polypeptide(L)'
;MNSETSPADPAVIDESTVPAKTRSNSFFRQKRTPLPHDDARRQGDISQLAFLTMGGRDPAIAFLNSENAELGGRPLAVATASDTGYEQVATAIRAWARDPGFE
;
A
#
# COMPACT_ATOMS: atom_id res chain seq x y z
N MET A 1 -54.94 15.65 16.70
CA MET A 1 -54.71 15.92 15.26
C MET A 1 -53.62 16.98 15.19
N ASN A 2 -52.38 16.60 14.88
CA ASN A 2 -51.28 17.55 14.72
C ASN A 2 -51.01 17.68 13.22
N SER A 3 -51.29 18.84 12.66
CA SER A 3 -51.02 19.17 11.26
C SER A 3 -49.58 19.67 11.10
N GLU A 4 -48.88 19.10 10.12
CA GLU A 4 -48.02 19.73 9.07
C GLU A 4 -47.13 20.92 9.44
N THR A 5 -45.93 21.14 8.89
CA THR A 5 -45.11 20.47 7.89
C THR A 5 -43.75 21.16 8.01
N SER A 6 -42.69 20.36 8.02
CA SER A 6 -41.30 20.80 7.94
C SER A 6 -41.01 21.30 6.51
N PRO A 7 -40.37 22.46 6.32
CA PRO A 7 -39.69 22.73 5.05
C PRO A 7 -38.35 21.99 5.00
N ALA A 8 -38.22 21.14 3.97
CA ALA A 8 -36.99 20.54 3.44
C ALA A 8 -35.93 21.62 3.13
N ASP A 9 -34.67 21.47 3.60
CA ASP A 9 -33.49 20.84 2.95
C ASP A 9 -32.94 21.65 1.74
N PRO A 10 -31.62 21.69 1.44
CA PRO A 10 -30.62 20.70 1.84
C PRO A 10 -29.25 21.18 2.33
N ALA A 11 -28.78 20.48 3.36
CA ALA A 11 -27.36 20.38 3.67
C ALA A 11 -26.66 19.64 2.51
N VAL A 12 -25.75 20.34 1.84
CA VAL A 12 -24.82 19.74 0.89
C VAL A 12 -23.87 18.84 1.70
N ILE A 13 -24.23 17.57 1.81
CA ILE A 13 -23.28 16.50 2.15
C ILE A 13 -22.54 16.14 0.87
N ASP A 14 -21.32 16.67 0.75
CA ASP A 14 -20.32 16.19 -0.20
C ASP A 14 -19.91 14.78 0.23
N GLU A 15 -20.67 13.79 -0.25
CA GLU A 15 -20.35 12.38 -0.16
C GLU A 15 -19.26 12.05 -1.20
N SER A 16 -18.05 12.59 -0.98
CA SER A 16 -16.85 12.12 -1.63
C SER A 16 -16.41 10.81 -0.97
N THR A 17 -17.02 9.75 -1.50
CA THR A 17 -16.70 8.33 -1.38
C THR A 17 -15.29 8.03 -0.84
N VAL A 18 -15.18 7.76 0.46
CA VAL A 18 -14.06 6.99 1.01
C VAL A 18 -14.43 5.51 0.90
N PRO A 19 -13.80 4.69 0.02
CA PRO A 19 -14.01 3.26 0.09
C PRO A 19 -13.42 2.76 1.40
N ALA A 20 -14.34 2.38 2.29
CA ALA A 20 -14.07 1.86 3.61
C ALA A 20 -13.11 0.65 3.53
N LYS A 21 -12.07 0.72 4.39
CA LYS A 21 -11.11 -0.35 4.69
C LYS A 21 -11.79 -1.71 4.79
N THR A 22 -11.64 -2.53 3.77
CA THR A 22 -11.84 -3.97 3.91
C THR A 22 -10.63 -4.49 4.68
N ARG A 23 -10.80 -4.70 6.00
CA ARG A 23 -9.81 -5.40 6.82
C ARG A 23 -9.73 -6.85 6.33
N SER A 24 -8.91 -7.09 5.31
CA SER A 24 -8.61 -8.43 4.84
C SER A 24 -7.62 -9.06 5.81
N ASN A 25 -8.17 -9.67 6.85
CA ASN A 25 -7.47 -10.63 7.70
C ASN A 25 -7.14 -11.86 6.84
N SER A 26 -5.99 -11.81 6.16
CA SER A 26 -5.63 -12.76 5.12
C SER A 26 -4.21 -13.30 5.33
N PHE A 27 -4.18 -14.38 6.10
CA PHE A 27 -3.27 -15.53 6.03
C PHE A 27 -1.78 -15.35 6.39
N PHE A 28 -1.51 -15.30 7.70
CA PHE A 28 -0.34 -16.01 8.23
C PHE A 28 -0.61 -17.52 8.25
N ARG A 29 -0.58 -18.16 7.07
CA ARG A 29 -0.19 -19.57 6.97
C ARG A 29 1.18 -19.65 6.32
N GLN A 30 2.19 -19.37 7.14
CA GLN A 30 3.58 -19.72 6.83
C GLN A 30 3.71 -21.25 6.79
N LYS A 31 3.43 -21.85 5.63
CA LYS A 31 4.17 -23.06 5.25
C LYS A 31 5.60 -22.58 4.99
N ARG A 32 6.46 -22.72 5.98
CA ARG A 32 7.89 -22.41 5.92
C ARG A 32 8.59 -23.44 5.02
N THR A 33 8.31 -23.41 3.73
CA THR A 33 9.35 -23.70 2.76
C THR A 33 10.39 -22.59 2.96
N PRO A 34 11.67 -22.90 3.17
CA PRO A 34 12.71 -21.87 3.19
C PRO A 34 12.50 -20.96 1.98
N LEU A 35 12.50 -19.64 2.18
CA LEU A 35 12.44 -18.72 1.05
C LEU A 35 13.55 -19.16 0.07
N PRO A 36 13.22 -19.52 -1.19
CA PRO A 36 14.25 -19.79 -2.17
C PRO A 36 15.21 -18.60 -2.18
N HIS A 37 16.51 -18.89 -2.38
CA HIS A 37 17.60 -17.90 -2.27
C HIS A 37 17.32 -16.61 -3.06
N ASP A 38 16.55 -16.74 -4.14
CA ASP A 38 16.11 -15.66 -5.00
C ASP A 38 15.15 -14.67 -4.30
N ASP A 39 14.21 -15.14 -3.49
CA ASP A 39 13.27 -14.30 -2.73
C ASP A 39 13.98 -13.47 -1.67
N ALA A 40 14.95 -14.08 -0.96
CA ALA A 40 15.75 -13.39 0.04
C ALA A 40 16.60 -12.27 -0.57
N ARG A 41 17.16 -12.53 -1.77
CA ARG A 41 17.91 -11.53 -2.53
C ARG A 41 17.02 -10.36 -2.93
N ARG A 42 15.85 -10.64 -3.54
CA ARG A 42 14.87 -9.61 -3.92
C ARG A 42 14.40 -8.79 -2.73
N GLN A 43 14.16 -9.43 -1.59
CA GLN A 43 13.75 -8.75 -0.37
C GLN A 43 14.84 -7.79 0.14
N GLY A 44 16.10 -8.22 0.12
CA GLY A 44 17.23 -7.38 0.47
C GLY A 44 17.38 -6.19 -0.47
N ASP A 45 17.38 -6.46 -1.78
CA ASP A 45 17.55 -5.44 -2.82
C ASP A 45 16.42 -4.40 -2.78
N ILE A 46 15.15 -4.82 -2.61
CA ILE A 46 14.03 -3.88 -2.56
C ILE A 46 14.01 -3.08 -1.26
N SER A 47 14.40 -3.69 -0.13
CA SER A 47 14.52 -3.01 1.16
C SER A 47 15.62 -1.94 1.12
N GLN A 48 16.75 -2.26 0.50
CA GLN A 48 17.85 -1.31 0.33
C GLN A 48 17.45 -0.17 -0.61
N LEU A 49 16.80 -0.48 -1.74
CA LEU A 49 16.32 0.53 -2.67
C LEU A 49 15.34 1.50 -2.00
N ALA A 50 14.36 0.99 -1.26
CA ALA A 50 13.41 1.81 -0.51
C ALA A 50 14.11 2.67 0.54
N PHE A 51 15.04 2.11 1.31
CA PHE A 51 15.82 2.86 2.31
C PHE A 51 16.58 4.04 1.71
N LEU A 52 17.29 3.80 0.60
CA LEU A 52 18.09 4.82 -0.08
C LEU A 52 17.21 5.90 -0.74
N THR A 53 16.03 5.53 -1.19
CA THR A 53 15.12 6.43 -1.91
C THR A 53 14.26 7.26 -0.96
N MET A 54 13.79 6.66 0.13
CA MET A 54 12.84 7.27 1.06
C MET A 54 13.51 7.97 2.25
N GLY A 55 14.84 8.01 2.28
CA GLY A 55 15.59 8.77 3.28
C GLY A 55 15.68 8.08 4.65
N GLY A 56 15.38 6.78 4.75
CA GLY A 56 15.55 6.05 6.00
C GLY A 56 14.71 4.80 6.15
N ARG A 57 14.85 4.17 7.34
CA ARG A 57 14.24 2.87 7.65
C ARG A 57 12.74 2.96 7.83
N ASP A 58 12.27 3.95 8.58
CA ASP A 58 10.84 4.08 8.91
C ASP A 58 9.95 4.32 7.68
N PRO A 59 10.23 5.32 6.80
CA PRO A 59 9.41 5.53 5.61
C PRO A 59 9.52 4.38 4.61
N ALA A 60 10.69 3.74 4.50
CA ALA A 60 10.86 2.54 3.68
C ALA A 60 10.02 1.35 4.18
N ILE A 61 10.05 1.07 5.50
CA ILE A 61 9.23 0.01 6.10
C ILE A 61 7.74 0.33 5.95
N ALA A 62 7.36 1.59 6.19
CA ALA A 62 5.99 2.03 6.03
C ALA A 62 5.50 1.79 4.60
N PHE A 63 6.25 2.22 3.58
CA PHE A 63 5.90 1.97 2.19
C PHE A 63 5.81 0.48 1.86
N LEU A 64 6.84 -0.30 2.19
CA LEU A 64 6.93 -1.71 1.82
C LEU A 64 5.85 -2.60 2.47
N ASN A 65 5.40 -2.22 3.67
CA ASN A 65 4.37 -2.96 4.41
C ASN A 65 2.96 -2.37 4.25
N SER A 66 2.84 -1.15 3.74
CA SER A 66 1.55 -0.52 3.44
C SER A 66 0.86 -1.21 2.28
N GLU A 67 -0.46 -1.15 2.27
CA GLU A 67 -1.25 -1.64 1.15
C GLU A 67 -1.15 -0.63 0.01
N ASN A 68 -0.78 -1.09 -1.19
CA ASN A 68 -0.69 -0.27 -2.37
C ASN A 68 -1.56 -0.90 -3.47
N ALA A 69 -2.71 -0.26 -3.74
CA ALA A 69 -3.70 -0.77 -4.68
C ALA A 69 -3.16 -0.83 -6.12
N GLU A 70 -2.26 0.08 -6.48
CA GLU A 70 -1.63 0.13 -7.81
C GLU A 70 -0.71 -1.07 -8.05
N LEU A 71 -0.09 -1.58 -6.98
CA LEU A 71 0.76 -2.76 -7.00
C LEU A 71 -0.02 -4.06 -6.74
N GLY A 72 -1.33 -3.96 -6.51
CA GLY A 72 -2.20 -5.12 -6.23
C GLY A 72 -1.99 -5.74 -4.84
N GLY A 73 -1.38 -5.01 -3.89
CA GLY A 73 -1.17 -5.50 -2.53
C GLY A 73 -0.02 -4.82 -1.79
N ARG A 74 0.61 -5.55 -0.87
CA ARG A 74 1.77 -5.04 -0.11
C ARG A 74 3.02 -5.08 -0.98
N PRO A 75 3.75 -3.97 -1.16
CA PRO A 75 4.91 -3.93 -2.05
C PRO A 75 5.97 -4.98 -1.72
N LEU A 76 6.22 -5.26 -0.43
CA LEU A 76 7.17 -6.30 -0.03
C LEU A 76 6.74 -7.70 -0.53
N ALA A 77 5.46 -8.03 -0.40
CA ALA A 77 4.94 -9.32 -0.82
C ALA A 77 4.93 -9.45 -2.36
N VAL A 78 4.60 -8.37 -3.06
CA VAL A 78 4.61 -8.31 -4.53
C VAL A 78 6.04 -8.45 -5.07
N ALA A 79 7.00 -7.75 -4.47
CA ALA A 79 8.40 -7.80 -4.89
C ALA A 79 9.05 -9.18 -4.67
N THR A 80 8.67 -9.91 -3.63
CA THR A 80 9.19 -11.26 -3.37
C THR A 80 8.44 -12.35 -4.12
N ALA A 81 7.24 -12.09 -4.63
CA ALA A 81 6.44 -13.11 -5.32
C ALA A 81 6.94 -13.41 -6.74
N SER A 82 7.60 -12.45 -7.41
CA SER A 82 8.10 -12.61 -8.79
C SER A 82 9.05 -11.49 -9.22
N ASP A 83 9.84 -11.72 -10.27
CA ASP A 83 10.61 -10.68 -10.98
C ASP A 83 9.75 -9.49 -11.42
N THR A 84 8.62 -9.78 -12.07
CA THR A 84 7.72 -8.73 -12.56
C THR A 84 7.16 -7.89 -11.42
N GLY A 85 6.88 -8.51 -10.26
CA GLY A 85 6.47 -7.78 -9.07
C GLY A 85 7.60 -6.91 -8.50
N TYR A 86 8.83 -7.42 -8.51
CA TYR A 86 10.01 -6.66 -8.10
C TYR A 86 10.21 -5.41 -8.96
N GLU A 87 10.16 -5.53 -10.28
CA GLU A 87 10.36 -4.38 -11.19
C GLU A 87 9.27 -3.32 -11.05
N GLN A 88 8.02 -3.73 -10.82
CA GLN A 88 6.91 -2.79 -10.56
C GLN A 88 7.14 -2.00 -9.27
N VAL A 89 7.51 -2.67 -8.18
CA VAL A 89 7.78 -2.01 -6.89
C VAL A 89 9.03 -1.12 -6.99
N ALA A 90 10.08 -1.57 -7.67
CA ALA A 90 11.29 -0.79 -7.88
C ALA A 90 11.00 0.48 -8.70
N THR A 91 10.12 0.39 -9.71
CA THR A 91 9.66 1.54 -10.49
C THR A 91 8.86 2.51 -9.63
N ALA A 92 7.95 2.01 -8.79
CA ALA A 92 7.19 2.84 -7.86
C ALA A 92 8.09 3.56 -6.84
N ILE A 93 9.10 2.88 -6.29
CA ILE A 93 10.09 3.50 -5.39
C ILE A 93 10.86 4.61 -6.12
N ARG A 94 11.33 4.36 -7.35
CA ARG A 94 12.03 5.37 -8.15
C ARG A 94 11.13 6.56 -8.52
N ALA A 95 9.84 6.33 -8.74
CA ALA A 95 8.86 7.39 -8.96
C ALA A 95 8.65 8.23 -7.70
N TRP A 96 8.62 7.60 -6.52
CA TRP A 96 8.57 8.29 -5.22
C TRP A 96 9.77 9.23 -5.03
N ALA A 97 10.97 8.85 -5.49
CA ALA A 97 12.15 9.73 -5.47
C ALA A 97 11.94 11.06 -6.24
N ARG A 98 11.11 11.02 -7.29
CA ARG A 98 10.83 12.16 -8.16
C ARG A 98 9.74 13.06 -7.60
N ASP A 99 8.84 12.50 -6.79
CA ASP A 99 7.77 13.21 -6.12
C ASP A 99 7.86 12.94 -4.61
N PRO A 100 8.79 13.62 -3.90
CA PRO A 100 8.90 13.50 -2.44
C PRO A 100 7.72 14.16 -1.70
N GLY A 101 6.64 14.49 -2.40
CA GLY A 101 5.50 15.25 -1.90
C GLY A 101 4.51 14.39 -1.15
N PHE A 102 4.82 14.02 0.09
CA PHE A 102 3.78 13.80 1.10
C PHE A 102 4.20 14.48 2.41
N GLU A 103 3.40 15.50 2.74
CA GLU A 103 3.35 16.35 3.93
C GLU A 103 3.33 15.59 5.27
#